data_AF-A0A1H0FLZ8-F1
#
_entry.id   AF-A0A1H0FLZ8-F1
#
_cell.length_a   1.000
_cell.length_b   1.000
_cell.length_c   1.000
_cell.angle_alpha   90.00
_cell.angle_beta   90.00
_cell.angle_gamma   90.00
#
_symmetry.space_group_name_H-M   'P 1'
#
loop_
_entity.id
_entity.type
_entity.pdbx_description
1 polymer ?
#
loop_
_entity_poly.entity_id
_entity_poly.type
_entity_poly.pdbx_seq_one_letter_code
_entity_poly.pdbx_strand_id
1 'polypeptide(L)'
;MIRKRLKKDFWCPTQWDSDTNLYEDELGWREENRSDAHSTDSWNIFKFYLGHYGFDLALYLVETDEFYYIDNIQNNEVWKLKNREDWDGQYIIERVEFSHCPDTEPEVIYEYKDLRDLWLNLKINEMYLKEVIEKSVVMVMH
;
A
#
# COMPACT_ATOMS: atom_id res chain seq x y z
N MET A 1 -10.29 13.49 20.67
CA MET A 1 -8.94 13.77 20.12
C MET A 1 -9.16 14.30 18.71
N ILE A 2 -8.51 15.38 18.28
CA ILE A 2 -8.67 15.89 16.91
C ILE A 2 -7.69 15.11 16.02
N ARG A 3 -8.21 14.33 15.07
CA ARG A 3 -7.38 13.59 14.09
C ARG A 3 -6.73 14.59 13.15
N LYS A 4 -5.45 14.39 12.83
CA LYS A 4 -4.74 15.22 11.87
C LYS A 4 -5.08 14.73 10.46
N ARG A 5 -5.85 15.52 9.71
CA ARG A 5 -6.13 15.25 8.31
C ARG A 5 -4.88 15.47 7.46
N LEU A 6 -4.54 14.48 6.63
CA LEU A 6 -3.47 14.54 5.65
C LEU A 6 -3.99 14.90 4.26
N LYS A 7 -5.13 14.33 3.84
CA LYS A 7 -5.70 14.56 2.51
C LYS A 7 -7.23 14.56 2.53
N LYS A 8 -7.82 15.33 1.63
CA LYS A 8 -9.26 15.30 1.35
C LYS A 8 -9.53 14.39 0.16
N ASP A 9 -10.76 13.88 0.06
CA ASP A 9 -11.24 13.10 -1.08
C ASP A 9 -10.27 11.97 -1.42
N PHE A 10 -9.82 11.26 -0.38
CA PHE A 10 -8.97 10.10 -0.48
C PHE A 10 -9.82 8.83 -0.59
N TRP A 11 -10.70 8.61 0.38
CA TRP A 11 -11.60 7.45 0.42
C TRP A 11 -12.89 7.74 -0.34
N CYS A 12 -13.37 6.73 -1.07
CA CYS A 12 -14.73 6.71 -1.58
C CYS A 12 -15.71 6.47 -0.43
N PRO A 13 -16.80 7.24 -0.30
CA PRO A 13 -17.78 7.05 0.75
C PRO A 13 -18.46 5.69 0.60
N THR A 14 -18.69 5.03 1.72
CA THR A 14 -19.43 3.77 1.78
C THR A 14 -20.81 4.00 2.41
N GLN A 15 -21.66 2.97 2.39
CA GLN A 15 -22.95 3.02 3.10
C GLN A 15 -22.80 3.16 4.63
N TRP A 16 -21.60 2.92 5.17
CA TRP A 16 -21.32 2.94 6.62
C TRP A 16 -20.47 4.13 7.05
N ASP A 17 -19.75 4.76 6.11
CA ASP A 17 -18.85 5.87 6.40
C ASP A 17 -18.85 6.87 5.24
N SER A 18 -19.18 8.13 5.55
CA SER A 18 -19.17 9.24 4.61
C SER A 18 -17.91 10.09 4.68
N ASP A 19 -16.98 9.79 5.59
CA ASP A 19 -15.73 10.51 5.71
C ASP A 19 -14.77 10.11 4.57
N THR A 20 -14.52 11.05 3.67
CA THR A 20 -13.66 10.85 2.50
C THR A 20 -12.20 11.21 2.79
N ASN A 21 -11.89 11.70 4.00
CA ASN A 21 -10.56 12.20 4.32
C ASN A 21 -9.61 11.09 4.76
N LEU A 22 -8.33 11.25 4.41
CA LEU A 22 -7.23 10.47 4.97
C LEU A 22 -6.64 11.19 6.18
N TYR A 23 -6.43 10.48 7.27
CA TYR A 23 -5.83 10.96 8.50
C TYR A 23 -4.49 10.29 8.81
N GLU A 24 -3.68 10.93 9.65
CA GLU A 24 -2.32 10.46 10.01
C GLU A 24 -2.31 9.13 10.75
N ASP A 25 -3.34 8.84 11.54
CA ASP A 25 -3.49 7.57 12.26
C ASP A 25 -3.88 6.38 11.37
N GLU A 26 -4.09 6.61 10.08
CA GLU A 26 -4.40 5.59 9.09
C GLU A 26 -3.19 5.10 8.28
N LEU A 27 -2.00 5.65 8.57
CA LEU A 27 -0.75 5.26 7.91
C LEU A 27 -0.08 4.07 8.62
N GLY A 28 0.68 3.30 7.85
CA GLY A 28 1.37 2.10 8.30
C GLY A 28 0.41 0.95 8.62
N TRP A 29 0.90 0.03 9.44
CA TRP A 29 0.10 -1.11 9.89
C TRP A 29 -0.99 -0.66 10.85
N ARG A 30 -2.25 -0.88 10.45
CA ARG A 30 -3.43 -0.60 11.26
C ARG A 30 -3.54 -1.58 12.43
N GLU A 31 -4.41 -1.26 13.39
CA GLU A 31 -4.65 -2.12 14.56
C GLU A 31 -5.05 -3.53 14.17
N GLU A 32 -5.92 -3.67 13.17
CA GLU A 32 -6.33 -4.95 12.59
C GLU A 32 -5.12 -5.76 12.10
N ASN A 33 -4.19 -5.12 11.38
CA ASN A 33 -3.00 -5.80 10.87
C ASN A 33 -2.09 -6.32 11.97
N ARG A 34 -1.92 -5.51 13.02
CA ARG A 34 -1.13 -5.89 14.21
C ARG A 34 -1.79 -7.01 14.99
N SER A 35 -3.12 -6.96 15.09
CA SER A 35 -3.93 -7.97 15.75
C SER A 35 -3.83 -9.31 15.03
N ASP A 36 -4.03 -9.32 13.71
CA ASP A 36 -3.94 -10.53 12.88
C ASP A 36 -2.56 -11.18 12.99
N ALA A 37 -1.49 -10.40 12.84
CA ALA A 37 -0.12 -10.88 12.93
C ALA A 37 0.35 -11.15 14.36
N HIS A 38 -0.48 -10.85 15.37
CA HIS A 38 -0.11 -10.86 16.79
C HIS A 38 1.23 -10.14 17.08
N SER A 39 1.47 -9.01 16.40
CA SER A 39 2.76 -8.32 16.46
C SER A 39 2.63 -6.82 16.24
N THR A 40 3.52 -6.06 16.86
CA THR A 40 3.72 -4.62 16.57
C THR A 40 5.00 -4.36 15.78
N ASP A 41 5.81 -5.40 15.54
CA ASP A 41 7.01 -5.30 14.73
C ASP A 41 6.65 -5.35 13.25
N SER A 42 7.03 -4.32 12.50
CA SER A 42 6.62 -4.16 11.10
C SER A 42 7.15 -5.27 10.19
N TRP A 43 8.33 -5.83 10.49
CA TRP A 43 8.87 -6.95 9.72
C TRP A 43 8.05 -8.22 9.94
N ASN A 44 7.66 -8.52 11.17
CA ASN A 44 6.81 -9.67 11.47
C ASN A 44 5.42 -9.56 10.84
N ILE A 45 4.81 -8.36 10.85
CA ILE A 45 3.51 -8.13 10.20
C ILE A 45 3.63 -8.29 8.68
N PHE A 46 4.67 -7.69 8.08
CA PHE A 46 4.97 -7.83 6.66
C PHE A 46 5.17 -9.30 6.27
N LYS A 47 6.01 -10.04 7.02
CA LYS A 47 6.26 -11.45 6.79
C LYS A 47 5.02 -12.32 6.99
N PHE A 48 4.13 -11.95 7.91
CA PHE A 48 2.86 -12.64 8.11
C PHE A 48 1.98 -12.54 6.85
N TYR A 49 1.73 -11.34 6.32
CA TYR A 49 0.88 -11.20 5.15
C TYR A 49 1.49 -11.79 3.87
N LEU A 50 2.72 -11.42 3.51
CA LEU A 50 3.33 -11.92 2.27
C LEU A 50 3.85 -13.35 2.39
N GLY A 51 4.43 -13.69 3.53
CA GLY A 51 5.12 -14.98 3.69
C GLY A 51 4.23 -16.10 4.19
N HIS A 52 3.28 -15.82 5.09
CA HIS A 52 2.39 -16.85 5.63
C HIS A 52 1.11 -17.01 4.81
N TYR A 53 0.45 -15.90 4.46
CA TYR A 53 -0.76 -15.94 3.63
C TYR A 53 -0.49 -15.91 2.13
N GLY A 54 0.69 -15.46 1.72
CA GLY A 54 1.00 -15.31 0.30
C GLY A 54 0.24 -14.15 -0.32
N PHE A 55 -0.17 -13.13 0.43
CA PHE A 55 -0.91 -11.99 -0.09
C PHE A 55 0.00 -10.96 -0.77
N ASP A 56 -0.61 -10.13 -1.59
CA ASP A 56 0.00 -8.95 -2.19
C ASP A 56 -0.28 -7.72 -1.31
N LEU A 57 0.49 -6.64 -1.51
CA LEU A 57 0.26 -5.36 -0.84
C LEU A 57 0.17 -4.21 -1.82
N ALA A 58 -0.76 -3.30 -1.58
CA ALA A 58 -0.75 -1.98 -2.18
C ALA A 58 -0.38 -0.91 -1.14
N LEU A 59 0.47 0.04 -1.56
CA LEU A 59 0.99 1.11 -0.73
C LEU A 59 0.71 2.45 -1.41
N TYR A 60 0.02 3.34 -0.71
CA TYR A 60 -0.10 4.75 -1.13
C TYR A 60 0.85 5.62 -0.31
N LEU A 61 1.93 6.09 -0.92
CA LEU A 61 2.90 6.96 -0.27
C LEU A 61 2.43 8.41 -0.30
N VAL A 62 1.99 8.91 0.85
CA VAL A 62 1.35 10.23 0.97
C VAL A 62 2.25 11.38 0.53
N GLU A 63 3.56 11.27 0.82
CA GLU A 63 4.55 12.33 0.58
C GLU A 63 4.73 12.64 -0.92
N THR A 64 4.70 11.61 -1.76
CA THR A 64 4.85 11.75 -3.21
C THR A 64 3.54 11.64 -3.98
N ASP A 65 2.44 11.31 -3.30
CA ASP A 65 1.15 11.05 -3.92
C ASP A 65 1.23 9.92 -4.96
N GLU A 66 1.97 8.85 -4.66
CA GLU A 66 2.19 7.73 -5.58
C GLU A 66 1.69 6.41 -4.99
N PHE A 67 1.27 5.49 -5.87
CA PHE A 67 0.88 4.14 -5.50
C PHE A 67 1.94 3.14 -5.95
N TYR A 68 2.20 2.16 -5.09
CA TYR A 68 3.06 1.02 -5.36
C TYR A 68 2.32 -0.27 -5.04
N TYR A 69 2.69 -1.34 -5.73
CA TYR A 69 2.13 -2.67 -5.53
C TYR A 69 3.27 -3.67 -5.36
N ILE A 70 3.17 -4.55 -4.39
CA ILE A 70 4.09 -5.65 -4.17
C ILE A 70 3.38 -6.92 -4.64
N ASP A 71 3.74 -7.38 -5.83
CA ASP A 71 3.31 -8.64 -6.42
C ASP A 71 4.18 -9.77 -5.87
N ASN A 72 3.67 -10.40 -4.82
CA ASN A 72 4.30 -11.52 -4.13
C ASN A 72 3.79 -12.87 -4.63
N ILE A 73 2.60 -12.91 -5.23
CA ILE A 73 1.97 -14.14 -5.70
C ILE A 73 2.57 -14.61 -7.02
N GLN A 74 2.78 -13.70 -7.98
CA GLN A 74 3.09 -14.08 -9.36
C GLN A 74 4.57 -13.97 -9.67
N ASN A 75 5.16 -12.79 -9.47
CA ASN A 75 6.48 -12.49 -10.04
C ASN A 75 7.56 -12.08 -9.01
N ASN A 76 7.21 -11.84 -7.75
CA ASN A 76 8.13 -11.23 -6.76
C ASN A 76 8.67 -9.88 -7.24
N GLU A 77 7.74 -9.01 -7.61
CA GLU A 77 8.01 -7.70 -8.17
C GLU A 77 7.39 -6.59 -7.34
N VAL A 78 7.99 -5.41 -7.41
CA VAL A 78 7.37 -4.17 -6.93
C VAL A 78 7.12 -3.27 -8.11
N TRP A 79 5.87 -2.86 -8.24
CA TRP A 79 5.39 -2.02 -9.32
C TRP A 79 5.10 -0.62 -8.80
N LYS A 80 5.38 0.37 -9.64
CA LYS A 80 4.76 1.69 -9.52
C LYS A 80 3.48 1.69 -10.36
N LEU A 81 2.35 1.96 -9.71
CA LEU A 81 1.06 1.94 -10.38
C LEU A 81 0.83 3.24 -11.16
N LYS A 82 0.34 3.09 -12.38
CA LYS A 82 -0.07 4.22 -13.23
C LYS A 82 -1.49 4.64 -12.89
N ASN A 83 -1.75 5.93 -12.99
CA ASN A 83 -3.10 6.45 -12.88
C ASN A 83 -3.94 5.92 -14.04
N ARG A 84 -5.19 5.59 -13.76
CA ARG A 84 -6.16 5.24 -14.80
C ARG A 84 -6.46 6.45 -15.67
N GLU A 85 -6.56 6.25 -16.98
CA GLU A 85 -6.90 7.32 -17.93
C GLU A 85 -8.36 7.79 -17.78
N ASP A 86 -9.24 6.92 -17.28
CA ASP A 86 -10.68 7.17 -17.09
C ASP A 86 -11.03 7.69 -15.69
N TRP A 87 -10.04 7.96 -14.84
CA TRP A 87 -10.27 8.51 -13.51
C TRP A 87 -10.92 9.89 -13.60
N ASP A 88 -12.10 10.05 -12.98
CA ASP A 88 -12.90 11.27 -13.04
C ASP A 88 -12.40 12.38 -12.09
N GLY A 89 -11.32 12.12 -11.37
CA GLY A 89 -10.72 13.01 -10.38
C GLY A 89 -11.36 12.92 -8.99
N GLN A 90 -12.33 12.04 -8.78
CA GLN A 90 -12.93 11.77 -7.47
C GLN A 90 -12.25 10.59 -6.80
N TYR A 91 -11.98 10.75 -5.50
CA TYR A 91 -11.37 9.77 -4.62
C TYR A 91 -10.02 9.24 -5.10
N ILE A 92 -8.95 9.64 -4.41
CA ILE A 92 -7.58 9.24 -4.78
C ILE A 92 -7.40 7.72 -4.78
N ILE A 93 -8.14 7.00 -3.93
CA ILE A 93 -8.11 5.53 -3.89
C ILE A 93 -8.57 4.88 -5.21
N GLU A 94 -9.44 5.54 -5.97
CA GLU A 94 -9.98 5.05 -7.25
C GLU A 94 -9.08 5.43 -8.44
N ARG A 95 -8.03 6.22 -8.19
CA ARG A 95 -7.08 6.66 -9.22
C ARG A 95 -6.31 5.50 -9.85
N VAL A 96 -6.17 4.39 -9.13
CA VAL A 96 -5.50 3.17 -9.57
C VAL A 96 -6.44 1.98 -9.44
N GLU A 97 -6.26 0.98 -10.28
CA GLU A 97 -6.95 -0.30 -10.16
C GLU A 97 -6.05 -1.28 -9.40
N PHE A 98 -6.58 -1.89 -8.35
CA PHE A 98 -5.85 -2.90 -7.56
C PHE A 98 -6.20 -4.32 -8.00
N SER A 99 -7.29 -4.48 -8.76
CA SER A 99 -7.78 -5.76 -9.24
C SER A 99 -7.50 -5.98 -10.73
N HIS A 100 -6.70 -7.01 -10.99
CA HIS A 100 -6.48 -7.62 -12.30
C HIS A 100 -5.60 -6.83 -13.28
N CYS A 101 -4.51 -7.51 -13.67
CA CYS A 101 -3.80 -7.43 -14.95
C CYS A 101 -3.98 -6.09 -15.69
N PRO A 102 -3.06 -5.13 -15.52
CA PRO A 102 -3.24 -3.85 -16.18
C PRO A 102 -3.20 -4.05 -17.69
N ASP A 103 -4.15 -3.44 -18.41
CA ASP A 103 -4.16 -3.37 -19.88
C ASP A 103 -2.85 -2.74 -20.45
N THR A 104 -2.03 -2.15 -19.57
CA THR A 104 -0.67 -1.65 -19.83
C THR A 104 0.31 -2.24 -18.83
N GLU A 105 1.42 -2.80 -19.30
CA GLU A 105 2.47 -3.37 -18.43
C GLU A 105 2.84 -2.40 -17.28
N PRO A 106 2.90 -2.91 -16.02
CA PRO A 106 3.25 -2.11 -14.86
C PRO A 106 4.69 -1.62 -14.98
N GLU A 107 4.99 -0.47 -14.37
CA GLU A 107 6.39 -0.04 -14.22
C GLU A 107 7.03 -0.84 -13.07
N VAL A 108 7.75 -1.91 -13.41
CA VAL A 108 8.53 -2.67 -12.43
C VAL A 108 9.70 -1.82 -11.94
N ILE A 109 9.72 -1.52 -10.66
CA ILE A 109 10.76 -0.70 -10.02
C ILE A 109 11.75 -1.54 -9.22
N TYR A 110 11.40 -2.78 -8.88
CA TYR A 110 12.27 -3.71 -8.18
C TYR A 110 11.82 -5.16 -8.37
N GLU A 111 12.75 -6.06 -8.62
CA GLU A 111 12.56 -7.51 -8.58
C GLU A 111 13.28 -8.04 -7.35
N TYR A 112 12.64 -8.92 -6.58
CA TYR A 112 13.22 -9.44 -5.34
C TYR A 112 13.30 -10.97 -5.32
N LYS A 113 14.33 -11.49 -4.64
CA LYS A 113 14.56 -12.94 -4.54
C LYS A 113 13.78 -13.60 -3.43
N ASP A 114 13.62 -12.88 -2.32
CA ASP A 114 12.88 -13.29 -1.15
C ASP A 114 12.44 -12.06 -0.34
N LEU A 115 11.59 -12.28 0.67
CA LEU A 115 11.06 -11.20 1.50
C LEU A 115 12.13 -10.42 2.25
N ARG A 116 13.27 -11.04 2.58
CA ARG A 116 14.36 -10.38 3.29
C ARG A 116 15.14 -9.47 2.35
N ASP A 117 15.36 -9.90 1.12
CA ASP A 117 15.91 -9.08 0.04
C ASP A 117 15.03 -7.84 -0.19
N LEU A 118 13.74 -8.04 -0.39
CA LEU A 118 12.75 -6.96 -0.53
C LEU A 118 12.84 -5.97 0.65
N TRP A 119 12.79 -6.48 1.89
CA TRP A 119 12.78 -5.64 3.10
C TRP A 119 14.05 -4.82 3.31
N LEU A 120 15.21 -5.36 2.97
CA LEU A 120 16.50 -4.74 3.26
C LEU A 120 17.01 -3.85 2.12
N ASN A 121 16.60 -4.13 0.87
CA ASN A 121 17.25 -3.55 -0.30
C ASN A 121 16.34 -2.63 -1.12
N LEU A 122 15.02 -2.80 -1.09
CA LEU A 122 14.12 -1.87 -1.78
C LEU A 122 14.23 -0.47 -1.16
N LYS A 123 14.43 0.51 -2.04
CA LYS A 123 14.32 1.93 -1.71
C LYS A 123 13.36 2.62 -2.65
N ILE A 124 12.48 3.43 -2.08
CA ILE A 124 11.56 4.30 -2.81
C ILE A 124 11.80 5.72 -2.30
N ASN A 125 12.23 6.63 -3.18
CA ASN A 125 12.60 8.00 -2.82
C ASN A 125 13.60 8.03 -1.64
N GLU A 126 14.65 7.22 -1.75
CA GLU A 126 15.72 7.01 -0.74
C GLU A 126 15.28 6.36 0.60
N MET A 127 13.98 6.16 0.82
CA MET A 127 13.42 5.51 2.02
C MET A 127 13.44 3.99 1.90
N TYR A 128 13.79 3.31 2.98
CA TYR A 128 13.68 1.85 3.05
C TYR A 128 12.22 1.41 3.18
N LEU A 129 11.92 0.16 2.79
CA LEU A 129 10.54 -0.35 2.79
C LEU A 129 9.80 -0.17 4.13
N LYS A 130 10.49 -0.32 5.27
CA LYS A 130 9.88 -0.05 6.58
C LYS A 130 9.32 1.37 6.68
N GLU A 131 10.12 2.37 6.28
CA GLU A 131 9.73 3.78 6.33
C GLU A 131 8.64 4.09 5.32
N VAL A 132 8.72 3.48 4.12
CA VAL A 132 7.68 3.57 3.10
C VAL A 132 6.35 3.09 3.66
N ILE A 133 6.32 1.91 4.30
CA ILE A 133 5.12 1.35 4.92
C ILE A 133 4.60 2.30 6.00
N GLU A 134 5.43 2.76 6.93
CA GLU A 134 5.04 3.66 8.03
C GLU A 134 4.46 5.00 7.53
N LYS A 135 4.84 5.46 6.34
CA LYS A 135 4.35 6.68 5.71
C LYS A 135 3.26 6.45 4.66
N SER A 136 2.85 5.21 4.44
CA SER A 136 1.87 4.85 3.42
C SER A 136 0.55 4.42 4.01
N VAL A 137 -0.53 4.59 3.27
CA VAL A 137 -1.72 3.78 3.49
C VAL A 137 -1.43 2.37 2.99
N VAL A 138 -1.60 1.37 3.84
CA VAL A 138 -1.32 -0.03 3.52
C VAL A 138 -2.63 -0.77 3.27
N MET A 139 -2.71 -1.47 2.14
CA MET A 139 -3.85 -2.30 1.76
C MET A 139 -3.35 -3.72 1.51
N VAL A 140 -3.97 -4.69 2.16
CA VAL A 140 -3.67 -6.12 1.98
C VAL A 140 -4.60 -6.67 0.91
N MET A 141 -4.03 -7.29 -0.12
CA MET A 141 -4.74 -7.75 -1.31
C MET A 141 -4.67 -9.29 -1.38
N HIS A 142 -5.81 -9.93 -1.61
CA HIS A 142 -5.95 -11.39 -1.70
C HIS A 142 -5.69 -11.93 -3.10
#